data_AF-A0A835D130-F1
#
_entry.id   AF-A0A835D130-F1
#
_cell.length_a   1.000
_cell.length_b   1.000
_cell.length_c   1.000
_cell.angle_alpha   90.00
_cell.angle_beta   90.00
_cell.angle_gamma   90.00
#
_symmetry.space_group_name_H-M   'P 1'
#
loop_
_entity.id
_entity.type
_entity.pdbx_description
1 polymer ?
#
loop_
_entity_poly.entity_id
_entity_poly.type
_entity_poly.pdbx_seq_one_letter_code
_entity_poly.pdbx_strand_id
1 'polypeptide(L)'
;MSSSSSLSIPQQASNYVELSMEQSLLFSDSLKDLKNLRTQLYSAAEYFELSYTNDDQKQIVVDTLKDYAIKALVNTVDHLGSVTYEVNGFMHEKVDEVSITELRVSCIEQVLFDHFHFSVYSSGAINDLNF
;
A
#
# COMPACT_ATOMS: atom_id res chain seq x y z
N MET A 1 24.57 -12.92 40.77
CA MET A 1 24.90 -12.49 39.39
C MET A 1 23.61 -12.60 38.59
N SER A 2 22.80 -11.54 38.59
CA SER A 2 21.53 -11.52 37.87
C SER A 2 21.74 -10.65 36.65
N SER A 3 21.90 -11.30 35.49
CA SER A 3 22.03 -10.63 34.20
C SER A 3 20.67 -10.07 33.79
N SER A 4 20.52 -8.74 33.84
CA SER A 4 19.41 -8.06 33.20
C SER A 4 19.56 -8.18 31.69
N SER A 5 18.65 -8.92 31.06
CA SER A 5 18.46 -8.91 29.61
C SER A 5 17.88 -7.57 29.19
N SER A 6 18.67 -6.74 28.49
CA SER A 6 18.21 -5.49 27.91
C SER A 6 17.24 -5.77 26.76
N LEU A 7 15.97 -5.38 26.94
CA LEU A 7 15.01 -5.27 25.84
C LEU A 7 15.51 -4.24 24.82
N SER A 8 15.96 -4.74 23.67
CA SER A 8 16.40 -3.94 22.53
C SER A 8 15.21 -3.73 21.59
N ILE A 9 14.22 -2.94 22.00
CA ILE A 9 12.98 -2.69 21.24
C ILE A 9 12.89 -1.31 20.53
N PRO A 10 13.63 -0.24 20.88
CA PRO A 10 13.43 1.06 20.21
C PRO A 10 13.90 1.15 18.74
N GLN A 11 15.00 0.49 18.37
CA GLN A 11 15.63 0.69 17.04
C GLN A 11 14.84 0.06 15.89
N GLN A 12 14.13 -1.04 16.14
CA GLN A 12 13.42 -1.76 15.08
C GLN A 12 12.12 -1.04 14.68
N ALA A 13 11.47 -0.39 15.64
CA ALA A 13 10.28 0.43 15.39
C ALA A 13 10.61 1.75 14.66
N SER A 14 11.75 2.39 14.98
CA SER A 14 12.15 3.61 14.25
C SER A 14 12.49 3.31 12.79
N ASN A 15 13.17 2.19 12.54
CA ASN A 15 13.55 1.78 11.19
C ASN A 15 12.32 1.38 10.34
N TYR A 16 11.32 0.75 10.95
CA TYR A 16 10.05 0.42 10.28
C TYR A 16 9.27 1.67 9.84
N VAL A 17 9.11 2.67 10.74
CA VAL A 17 8.40 3.91 10.41
C VAL A 17 9.11 4.66 9.28
N GLU A 18 10.45 4.69 9.29
CA GLU A 18 11.27 5.32 8.27
C GLU A 18 11.06 4.66 6.88
N LEU A 19 11.10 3.32 6.81
CA LEU A 19 10.85 2.57 5.58
C LEU A 19 9.42 2.76 5.04
N SER A 20 8.43 2.79 5.94
CA SER A 20 7.02 3.01 5.58
C SER A 20 6.80 4.42 4.99
N MET A 21 7.46 5.43 5.57
CA MET A 21 7.44 6.80 5.04
C MET A 21 8.12 6.90 3.68
N GLU A 22 9.25 6.22 3.48
CA GLU A 22 9.96 6.18 2.20
C GLU A 22 9.11 5.54 1.09
N GLN A 23 8.47 4.40 1.35
CA GLN A 23 7.54 3.77 0.40
C GLN A 23 6.38 4.69 0.02
N SER A 24 5.81 5.42 0.98
CA SER A 24 4.73 6.36 0.70
C SER A 24 5.17 7.51 -0.21
N LEU A 25 6.43 7.96 -0.10
CA LEU A 25 6.99 8.99 -0.98
C LEU A 25 7.19 8.45 -2.41
N LEU A 26 7.81 7.27 -2.55
CA LEU A 26 8.03 6.62 -3.85
C LEU A 26 6.71 6.35 -4.59
N PHE A 27 5.68 5.90 -3.89
CA PHE A 27 4.35 5.72 -4.45
C PHE A 27 3.74 7.05 -4.93
N SER A 28 3.85 8.10 -4.12
CA SER A 28 3.37 9.44 -4.48
C SER A 28 4.07 10.00 -5.72
N ASP A 29 5.39 9.81 -5.83
CA ASP A 29 6.18 10.24 -6.98
C ASP A 29 5.78 9.46 -8.23
N SER A 30 5.59 8.14 -8.12
CA SER A 30 5.09 7.31 -9.22
C SER A 30 3.71 7.77 -9.73
N LEU A 31 2.81 8.17 -8.82
CA LEU A 31 1.51 8.75 -9.20
C LEU A 31 1.65 10.13 -9.85
N LYS A 32 2.63 10.93 -9.42
CA LYS A 32 2.93 12.22 -10.05
C LYS A 32 3.40 12.01 -11.48
N ASP A 33 4.30 11.06 -11.71
CA ASP A 33 4.83 10.74 -13.03
C ASP A 33 3.75 10.23 -13.97
N LEU A 34 2.86 9.34 -13.49
CA LEU A 34 1.72 8.87 -14.27
C LEU A 34 0.77 10.03 -14.65
N LYS A 35 0.55 10.99 -13.75
CA LYS A 35 -0.24 12.21 -14.06
C LYS A 35 0.46 13.10 -15.09
N ASN A 36 1.78 13.21 -15.02
CA ASN A 36 2.57 13.98 -15.97
C ASN A 36 2.52 13.32 -17.36
N LEU A 37 2.69 12.00 -17.42
CA LEU A 37 2.56 11.23 -18.66
C LEU A 37 1.21 11.48 -19.32
N ARG A 38 0.11 11.39 -18.58
CA ARG A 38 -1.23 11.71 -19.10
C ARG A 38 -1.27 13.09 -19.77
N THR A 39 -0.74 14.12 -19.12
CA THR A 39 -0.72 15.47 -19.69
C THR A 39 0.10 15.53 -20.98
N GLN A 40 1.27 14.88 -21.01
CA GLN A 40 2.10 14.80 -22.21
C GLN A 40 1.38 14.10 -23.36
N LEU A 41 0.65 13.01 -23.09
CA LEU A 41 -0.12 12.28 -24.09
C LEU A 41 -1.23 13.14 -24.70
N TYR A 42 -1.92 13.95 -23.89
CA TYR A 42 -2.90 14.91 -24.41
C TYR A 42 -2.27 15.97 -25.30
N SER A 43 -1.16 16.57 -24.87
CA SER A 43 -0.44 17.56 -25.69
C SER A 43 0.08 16.96 -26.99
N ALA A 44 0.56 15.72 -26.97
CA ALA A 44 0.98 15.02 -28.19
C ALA A 44 -0.21 14.74 -29.12
N ALA A 45 -1.35 14.31 -28.58
CA ALA A 45 -2.56 14.08 -29.37
C ALA A 45 -3.04 15.36 -30.07
N GLU A 46 -3.09 16.49 -29.34
CA GLU A 46 -3.41 17.80 -29.90
C GLU A 46 -2.42 18.21 -30.99
N TYR A 47 -1.12 17.99 -30.77
CA TYR A 47 -0.08 18.25 -31.76
C TYR A 47 -0.30 17.43 -33.04
N PHE A 48 -0.56 16.13 -32.91
CA PHE A 48 -0.80 15.27 -34.07
C PHE A 48 -2.08 15.64 -34.82
N GLU A 49 -3.12 16.09 -34.12
CA GLU A 49 -4.35 16.58 -34.75
C GLU A 49 -4.11 17.86 -35.57
N LEU A 50 -3.41 18.84 -34.99
CA LEU A 50 -3.03 20.06 -35.71
C LEU A 50 -2.11 19.77 -36.89
N SER A 51 -1.10 18.92 -36.69
CA SER A 51 -0.14 18.55 -37.74
C SER A 51 -0.86 17.81 -38.88
N TYR A 52 -1.72 16.85 -38.56
CA TYR A 52 -2.50 16.14 -39.57
C TYR A 52 -3.49 17.04 -40.30
N THR A 53 -3.96 18.12 -39.69
CA THR A 53 -4.85 19.08 -40.38
C THR A 53 -4.08 20.01 -41.31
N ASN A 54 -2.94 20.54 -40.85
CA ASN A 54 -2.26 21.66 -41.51
C ASN A 54 -1.07 21.27 -42.42
N ASP A 55 -0.48 20.08 -42.27
CA ASP A 55 0.70 19.66 -43.03
C ASP A 55 0.32 18.90 -44.32
N ASP A 56 0.97 19.16 -45.45
CA ASP A 56 0.72 18.44 -46.70
C ASP A 56 1.28 17.00 -46.68
N GLN A 57 2.25 16.71 -45.81
CA GLN A 57 2.92 15.41 -45.67
C GLN A 57 2.14 14.44 -44.76
N LYS A 58 0.84 14.27 -45.02
CA LYS A 58 -0.08 13.46 -44.18
C LYS A 58 0.44 12.06 -43.83
N GLN A 59 1.08 11.38 -44.80
CA GLN A 59 1.58 10.03 -44.59
C GLN A 59 2.70 9.97 -43.53
N ILE A 60 3.60 10.95 -43.53
CA ILE A 60 4.69 11.06 -42.54
C ILE A 60 4.10 11.31 -41.14
N VAL A 61 3.09 12.18 -41.05
CA VAL A 61 2.38 12.45 -39.79
C VAL A 61 1.73 11.18 -39.26
N VAL A 62 1.04 10.41 -40.11
CA VAL A 62 0.38 9.15 -39.73
C VAL A 62 1.39 8.11 -39.25
N ASP A 63 2.50 7.93 -39.95
CA ASP A 63 3.50 6.92 -39.58
C ASP A 63 4.21 7.30 -38.26
N THR A 64 4.49 8.59 -38.05
CA THR A 64 5.02 9.10 -36.78
C THR A 64 4.03 8.94 -35.63
N LEU A 65 2.73 9.22 -35.88
CA LEU A 65 1.68 9.03 -34.89
C LEU A 65 1.54 7.57 -34.48
N LYS A 66 1.63 6.62 -35.42
CA LYS A 66 1.59 5.18 -35.10
C LYS A 66 2.75 4.76 -34.20
N ASP A 67 3.97 5.17 -34.53
CA ASP A 67 5.15 4.88 -33.69
C ASP A 67 5.01 5.50 -32.30
N TYR A 68 4.54 6.75 -32.23
CA TYR A 68 4.28 7.41 -30.95
C TYR A 68 3.19 6.69 -30.14
N ALA A 69 2.08 6.28 -30.77
CA ALA A 69 0.99 5.60 -30.09
C ALA A 69 1.45 4.26 -29.47
N ILE A 70 2.30 3.51 -30.18
CA ILE A 70 2.90 2.28 -29.64
C ILE A 70 3.76 2.60 -28.41
N LYS A 71 4.64 3.59 -28.52
CA LYS A 71 5.50 4.01 -27.39
C LYS A 71 4.70 4.54 -26.20
N ALA A 72 3.67 5.32 -26.47
CA ALA A 72 2.74 5.84 -25.45
C ALA A 72 2.05 4.70 -24.69
N LEU A 73 1.58 3.68 -25.40
CA LEU A 73 0.96 2.50 -24.79
C LEU A 73 1.96 1.74 -23.92
N VAL A 74 3.15 1.44 -24.45
CA VAL A 74 4.21 0.73 -23.69
C VAL A 74 4.59 1.51 -22.44
N ASN A 75 4.84 2.82 -22.55
CA ASN A 75 5.17 3.66 -21.40
C ASN A 75 4.05 3.70 -20.37
N THR A 76 2.79 3.79 -20.80
CA THR A 76 1.66 3.79 -19.87
C THR A 76 1.55 2.47 -19.12
N VAL A 77 1.70 1.33 -19.82
CA VAL A 77 1.67 0.00 -19.19
C VAL A 77 2.83 -0.17 -18.22
N ASP A 78 4.03 0.28 -18.57
CA ASP A 78 5.21 0.24 -17.70
C ASP A 78 5.01 1.05 -16.41
N HIS A 79 4.57 2.30 -16.52
CA HIS A 79 4.26 3.14 -15.36
C HIS A 79 3.15 2.55 -14.49
N LEU A 80 2.08 1.99 -15.09
CA LEU A 80 1.02 1.31 -14.32
C LEU A 80 1.54 0.05 -13.61
N GLY A 81 2.45 -0.70 -14.25
CA GLY A 81 3.12 -1.84 -13.65
C GLY A 81 3.93 -1.45 -12.42
N SER A 82 4.72 -0.38 -12.52
CA SER A 82 5.48 0.19 -11.41
C SER A 82 4.56 0.62 -10.25
N VAL A 83 3.52 1.42 -10.53
CA VAL A 83 2.55 1.85 -9.51
C VAL A 83 1.88 0.65 -8.82
N THR A 84 1.55 -0.40 -9.57
CA THR A 84 0.94 -1.62 -9.00
C THR A 84 1.93 -2.37 -8.10
N TYR A 85 3.20 -2.44 -8.48
CA TYR A 85 4.25 -3.06 -7.68
C TYR A 85 4.43 -2.32 -6.33
N GLU A 86 4.51 -0.99 -6.35
CA GLU A 86 4.63 -0.17 -5.14
C GLU A 86 3.41 -0.36 -4.20
N VAL A 87 2.18 -0.36 -4.75
CA VAL A 87 0.96 -0.59 -3.95
C VAL A 87 0.95 -1.98 -3.30
N ASN A 88 1.38 -3.00 -4.04
CA ASN A 88 1.44 -4.36 -3.51
C ASN A 88 2.45 -4.48 -2.36
N GLY A 89 3.59 -3.80 -2.46
CA GLY A 89 4.57 -3.70 -1.37
C GLY A 89 3.97 -3.04 -0.12
N PHE A 90 3.34 -1.88 -0.28
CA PHE A 90 2.67 -1.17 0.82
C PHE A 90 1.56 -2.00 1.48
N MET A 91 0.77 -2.74 0.69
CA MET A 91 -0.30 -3.59 1.21
C MET A 91 0.22 -4.82 1.95
N HIS A 92 1.28 -5.47 1.46
CA HIS A 92 1.84 -6.66 2.11
C HIS A 92 2.28 -6.35 3.55
N GLU A 93 2.92 -5.20 3.76
CA GLU A 93 3.31 -4.72 5.09
C GLU A 93 2.10 -4.56 6.03
N LYS A 94 1.01 -3.97 5.54
CA LYS A 94 -0.18 -3.68 6.36
C LYS A 94 -1.01 -4.92 6.68
N VAL A 95 -1.09 -5.89 5.76
CA VAL A 95 -1.81 -7.15 6.00
C VAL A 95 -1.20 -7.92 7.18
N ASP A 96 0.13 -7.96 7.25
CA ASP A 96 0.83 -8.62 8.36
C ASP A 96 0.58 -7.87 9.69
N GLU A 97 0.62 -6.54 9.66
CA GLU A 97 0.34 -5.68 10.83
C GLU A 97 -1.09 -5.88 11.38
N VAL A 98 -2.08 -5.95 10.48
CA VAL A 98 -3.48 -6.25 10.85
C VAL A 98 -3.58 -7.65 11.47
N SER A 99 -2.98 -8.66 10.85
CA SER A 99 -3.02 -10.04 11.35
C SER A 99 -2.43 -10.19 12.76
N ILE A 100 -1.30 -9.51 13.02
CA ILE A 100 -0.68 -9.47 14.36
C ILE A 100 -1.63 -8.79 15.36
N THR A 101 -2.29 -7.71 14.96
CA THR A 101 -3.20 -6.96 15.81
C THR A 101 -4.46 -7.77 16.12
N GLU A 102 -5.03 -8.46 15.13
CA GLU A 102 -6.16 -9.39 15.31
C GLU A 102 -5.84 -10.51 16.30
N LEU A 103 -4.63 -11.08 16.23
CA LEU A 103 -4.18 -12.09 17.19
C LEU A 103 -4.08 -11.54 18.61
N ARG A 104 -3.56 -10.31 18.77
CA ARG A 104 -3.49 -9.63 20.08
C ARG A 104 -4.88 -9.36 20.64
N VAL A 105 -5.81 -8.89 19.81
CA VAL A 105 -7.21 -8.66 20.20
C VAL A 105 -7.86 -9.97 20.62
N SER A 106 -7.70 -11.04 19.83
CA SER A 106 -8.25 -12.37 20.15
C SER A 106 -7.73 -12.90 21.48
N CYS A 107 -6.45 -12.67 21.80
CA CYS A 107 -5.87 -13.05 23.09
C CYS A 107 -6.51 -12.28 24.26
N ILE A 108 -6.71 -10.97 24.09
CA ILE A 108 -7.39 -10.14 25.11
C ILE A 108 -8.82 -10.61 25.33
N GLU A 109 -9.56 -10.91 24.25
CA GLU A 109 -10.93 -11.41 24.32
C GLU A 109 -11.01 -12.74 25.08
N GLN A 110 -10.09 -13.67 24.83
CA GLN A 110 -10.00 -14.94 25.57
C GLN A 110 -9.75 -14.72 27.06
N VAL A 111 -8.79 -13.86 27.41
CA VAL A 111 -8.49 -13.56 28.83
C VAL A 111 -9.70 -12.95 29.54
N LEU A 112 -10.41 -12.03 28.88
CA LEU A 112 -11.63 -11.44 29.43
C LEU A 112 -12.73 -12.50 29.59
N PHE A 113 -12.95 -13.32 28.57
CA PHE A 113 -13.93 -14.41 28.60
C PHE A 113 -13.66 -15.37 29.77
N ASP A 114 -12.43 -15.84 29.90
CA ASP A 114 -12.02 -16.76 30.98
C ASP A 114 -12.19 -16.11 32.36
N HIS A 115 -11.84 -14.82 32.48
CA HIS A 115 -12.00 -14.07 33.72
C HIS A 115 -13.47 -13.93 34.13
N PHE A 116 -14.35 -13.56 33.21
CA PHE A 116 -15.78 -13.45 33.47
C PHE A 116 -16.40 -14.81 33.80
N HIS A 117 -16.04 -15.86 33.05
CA HIS A 117 -16.52 -17.21 33.29
C HIS A 117 -16.11 -17.71 34.69
N PHE A 118 -14.85 -17.51 35.08
CA PHE A 118 -14.36 -17.87 36.41
C PHE A 118 -15.06 -17.08 37.52
N SER A 119 -15.28 -15.77 37.34
CA SER A 119 -15.97 -14.91 38.31
C SER A 119 -17.42 -15.35 38.57
N VAL A 120 -18.16 -15.67 37.51
CA VAL A 120 -19.55 -16.15 37.59
C VAL A 120 -19.61 -17.53 38.24
N TYR A 121 -18.76 -18.46 37.81
CA TYR A 121 -18.69 -19.80 38.38
C TYR A 121 -18.36 -19.78 39.88
N SER A 122 -17.37 -18.97 40.27
CA SER A 122 -16.99 -18.79 41.68
C SER A 122 -18.12 -18.18 42.51
N SER A 123 -18.83 -17.17 41.98
CA SER A 123 -19.98 -16.56 42.66
C SER A 123 -21.15 -17.55 42.84
N GLY A 124 -21.41 -18.41 41.85
CA GLY A 124 -22.41 -19.48 41.94
C GLY A 124 -22.05 -20.52 43.00
N ALA A 125 -20.80 -20.98 43.00
CA ALA A 125 -20.31 -21.96 43.98
C ALA A 125 -20.31 -21.43 45.42
N ILE A 126 -20.10 -20.13 45.64
CA ILE A 126 -20.19 -19.50 46.96
C ILE A 126 -21.65 -19.48 47.47
N ASN A 127 -22.63 -19.31 46.58
CA ASN A 127 -24.05 -19.30 46.96
C ASN A 127 -24.55 -20.69 47.38
N ASP A 128 -23.99 -21.76 46.81
CA ASP A 128 -24.38 -23.15 47.15
C ASP A 128 -23.72 -23.68 48.44
N LEU A 129 -22.69 -23.00 48.97
CA LEU A 129 -21.98 -23.37 50.21
C LEU A 129 -22.55 -22.72 51.48
N ASN A 130 -23.58 -21.86 51.37
CA ASN A 130 -24.24 -21.20 52.50
C ASN A 130 -25.49 -21.98 53.00
N PHE A 131 -25.32 -23.26 53.32
CA PHE A 131 -26.31 -24.06 54.06
C PHE A 131 -25.83 -24.34 55.49
#